data_AF-A0A5K1GTI6-F1
#
_entry.id   AF-A0A5K1GTI6-F1
#
_cell.length_a   1.000
_cell.length_b   1.000
_cell.length_c   1.000
_cell.angle_alpha   90.00
_cell.angle_beta   90.00
_cell.angle_gamma   90.00
#
_symmetry.space_group_name_H-M   'P 1'
#
loop_
_entity.id
_entity.type
_entity.pdbx_description
1 polymer ?
#
loop_
_entity_poly.entity_id
_entity_poly.type
_entity_poly.pdbx_seq_one_letter_code
_entity_poly.pdbx_strand_id
1 'polypeptide(L)' 'SQQNLYNVSAFFVLGDSSADTGNNNFIPTPFRSNWPPYGRDFMGGVPSGRFTNGKVGADYL' A
#
# COMPACT_ATOMS: atom_id res chain seq x y z
N SER A 1 -6.07 -34.76 0.09
CA SER A 1 -5.75 -33.39 -0.37
C SER A 1 -6.98 -32.52 -0.18
N GLN A 2 -7.00 -31.66 0.84
CA GLN A 2 -8.07 -30.67 0.97
C GLN A 2 -7.94 -29.69 -0.20
N GLN A 3 -8.93 -29.66 -1.09
CA GLN A 3 -9.01 -28.64 -2.12
C GLN A 3 -9.46 -27.33 -1.45
N ASN A 4 -8.73 -26.24 -1.70
CA ASN A 4 -9.12 -24.90 -1.26
C ASN A 4 -10.51 -24.58 -1.83
N LEU A 5 -11.55 -24.58 -0.99
CA LEU A 5 -12.94 -24.39 -1.39
C LEU A 5 -13.31 -22.94 -1.74
N TYR A 6 -12.38 -22.00 -1.55
CA TYR A 6 -12.61 -20.58 -1.78
C TYR A 6 -11.57 -20.03 -2.75
N ASN A 7 -11.98 -19.87 -4.02
CA ASN A 7 -11.21 -19.15 -5.03
C ASN A 7 -11.55 -17.66 -4.92
N VAL A 8 -10.73 -16.88 -4.22
CA VAL A 8 -10.93 -15.44 -4.05
C VAL A 8 -10.40 -14.71 -5.29
N SER A 9 -11.26 -14.00 -6.01
CA SER A 9 -10.88 -13.29 -7.24
C SER A 9 -10.28 -11.92 -7.00
N ALA A 10 -10.64 -11.25 -5.90
CA ALA A 10 -10.20 -9.90 -5.57
C ALA A 10 -10.41 -9.58 -4.08
N PHE A 11 -9.61 -8.66 -3.58
CA PHE A 11 -9.81 -7.99 -2.29
C PHE A 11 -10.05 -6.51 -2.51
N PHE A 12 -11.00 -5.95 -1.76
CA PHE A 12 -11.17 -4.50 -1.64
C PHE A 12 -10.69 -4.08 -0.26
N VAL A 13 -9.68 -3.22 -0.22
CA VAL A 13 -9.07 -2.77 1.03
C VAL A 13 -9.51 -1.34 1.30
N LEU A 14 -10.23 -1.16 2.40
CA LEU A 14 -10.69 0.13 2.91
C LEU A 14 -9.99 0.39 4.24
N GLY A 15 -9.59 1.62 4.50
CA GLY A 15 -8.89 1.96 5.73
C GLY A 15 -8.28 3.35 5.70
N ASP A 16 -7.20 3.49 6.45
CA ASP A 16 -6.43 4.72 6.61
C ASP A 16 -5.04 4.58 5.94
N SER A 17 -4.06 5.34 6.45
CA SER A 17 -2.67 5.29 6.01
C SER A 17 -2.03 3.90 6.02
N SER A 18 -2.53 2.97 6.85
CA SER A 18 -2.05 1.59 6.94
C SER A 18 -2.41 0.75 5.72
N ALA A 19 -3.43 1.18 4.96
CA ALA A 19 -3.89 0.54 3.73
C ALA A 19 -3.59 1.39 2.48
N ASP A 20 -3.23 2.67 2.66
CA ASP A 20 -2.99 3.58 1.54
C ASP A 20 -1.72 3.21 0.76
N THR A 21 -1.92 2.93 -0.53
CA THR A 21 -0.84 2.58 -1.47
C THR A 21 -0.43 3.74 -2.37
N GLY A 22 -0.99 4.94 -2.14
CA GLY A 22 -0.70 6.17 -2.89
C GLY A 22 -1.94 6.99 -3.27
N ASN A 23 -3.13 6.62 -2.79
CA ASN A 23 -4.39 7.31 -3.07
C ASN A 23 -4.35 8.77 -2.64
N ASN A 24 -3.72 9.10 -1.51
CA ASN A 24 -3.63 10.48 -1.03
C ASN A 24 -2.84 11.42 -1.95
N ASN A 25 -2.04 10.89 -2.89
CA ASN A 25 -1.35 11.73 -3.88
C ASN A 25 -2.31 12.37 -4.88
N PHE A 26 -3.53 11.85 -5.02
CA PHE A 26 -4.53 12.29 -5.99
C PHE A 26 -5.58 13.24 -5.41
N ILE A 27 -5.54 13.54 -4.11
CA ILE A 27 -6.48 14.46 -3.45
C ILE A 27 -5.74 15.65 -2.79
N PRO A 28 -6.35 16.83 -2.66
CA PRO A 28 -5.72 18.00 -2.04
C PRO A 28 -5.64 17.85 -0.52
N THR A 29 -4.59 17.20 -0.03
CA THR A 29 -4.34 16.95 1.39
C THR A 29 -2.87 17.15 1.72
N PRO A 30 -2.51 17.66 2.92
CA PRO A 30 -1.13 17.65 3.38
C PRO A 30 -0.66 16.24 3.78
N PHE A 31 -1.57 15.29 4.00
CA PHE A 31 -1.26 13.92 4.40
C PHE A 31 -0.87 13.07 3.19
N ARG A 32 0.32 13.30 2.64
CA ARG A 32 0.91 12.52 1.55
C ARG A 32 2.21 11.86 2.01
N SER A 33 2.61 10.80 1.32
CA SER A 33 3.84 10.04 1.58
C SER A 33 4.66 9.82 0.30
N ASN A 34 4.51 10.71 -0.67
CA ASN A 34 5.31 10.76 -1.90
C ASN A 34 6.62 11.56 -1.75
N TRP A 35 7.24 11.52 -0.56
CA TRP A 35 8.45 12.25 -0.24
C TRP A 35 9.33 11.46 0.76
N PRO A 36 10.64 11.72 0.85
CA PRO A 36 11.54 11.00 1.77
C PRO A 36 11.19 11.26 3.24
N PRO A 37 11.15 10.26 4.13
CA PRO A 37 11.88 9.00 4.03
C PRO A 37 11.08 7.82 3.47
N TYR A 38 9.83 8.01 3.07
CA TYR A 38 8.95 6.93 2.63
C TYR A 38 9.48 6.22 1.38
N GLY A 39 9.21 4.92 1.28
CA GLY A 39 9.63 4.08 0.16
C GLY A 39 11.13 3.78 0.06
N ARG A 40 11.91 4.01 1.13
CA ARG A 40 13.36 3.73 1.17
C ARG A 40 13.74 2.30 0.79
N ASP A 41 12.91 1.33 1.14
CA ASP A 41 13.14 -0.09 0.92
C ASP A 41 12.60 -0.56 -0.45
N PHE A 42 11.91 0.31 -1.21
CA PHE A 42 11.60 0.04 -2.61
C PHE A 42 12.83 0.22 -3.51
N MET A 43 12.77 -0.36 -4.70
CA MET A 43 13.83 -0.23 -5.70
C MET A 43 14.10 1.26 -6.00
N GLY A 44 15.34 1.69 -5.78
CA GLY A 44 15.76 3.08 -5.97
C GLY A 44 15.35 4.05 -4.85
N GLY A 45 14.76 3.56 -3.75
CA GLY A 45 14.34 4.42 -2.64
C GLY A 45 13.23 5.40 -3.01
N VAL A 46 12.46 5.10 -4.06
CA VAL A 46 11.45 6.00 -4.61
C VAL A 46 10.18 5.95 -3.73
N PRO A 47 9.71 7.08 -3.21
CA PRO A 47 8.47 7.13 -2.44
C PRO A 47 7.27 6.67 -3.27
N SER A 48 6.58 5.62 -2.84
CA SER A 48 5.43 5.08 -3.57
C SER A 48 4.10 5.75 -3.19
N GLY A 49 4.06 6.61 -2.18
CA GLY A 49 2.80 7.06 -1.55
C GLY A 49 2.24 6.10 -0.50
N ARG A 50 3.02 5.10 -0.07
CA ARG A 50 2.73 4.30 1.14
C ARG A 50 3.32 4.99 2.35
N PHE A 51 2.60 5.00 3.48
CA PHE A 51 3.09 5.58 4.75
C PHE A 51 4.11 4.66 5.47
N THR A 52 4.98 4.01 4.71
CA THR A 52 6.01 3.10 5.21
C THR A 52 7.27 3.22 4.33
N ASN A 53 8.35 2.52 4.69
CA ASN A 53 9.53 2.42 3.82
C ASN A 53 9.35 1.40 2.68
N GLY A 54 8.26 0.63 2.66
CA GLY A 54 8.09 -0.47 1.72
C GLY A 54 6.62 -0.84 1.52
N LYS A 55 6.33 -2.14 1.48
CA LYS A 55 4.96 -2.67 1.33
C LYS A 55 4.11 -2.40 2.58
N VAL A 56 2.80 -2.26 2.38
CA VAL A 56 1.77 -2.26 3.44
C VAL A 56 1.17 -3.67 3.58
N GLY A 57 0.40 -3.91 4.64
CA GLY A 57 -0.19 -5.24 4.90
C GLY A 57 -1.00 -5.80 3.73
N ALA A 58 -1.72 -4.93 3.01
CA ALA A 58 -2.50 -5.29 1.83
C ALA A 58 -1.66 -5.83 0.66
N ASP A 59 -0.37 -5.48 0.55
CA ASP A 59 0.51 -5.97 -0.52
C ASP A 59 0.94 -7.44 -0.32
N TYR A 60 0.57 -8.06 0.81
CA TYR A 60 0.86 -9.46 1.15
C TYR A 60 -0.38 -10.37 1.13
N LEU A 61 -1.55 -9.81 0.82
CA LEU A 61 -2.80 -10.54 0.61
C LEU A 61 -2.89 -11.04 -0.84
#